data_AF-A0A956NGU6-F1
#
_entry.id   AF-A0A956NGU6-F1
#
_cell.length_a   1.000
_cell.length_b   1.000
_cell.length_c   1.000
_cell.angle_alpha   90.00
_cell.angle_beta   90.00
_cell.angle_gamma   90.00
#
_symmetry.space_group_name_H-M   'P 1'
#
loop_
_entity.id
_entity.type
_entity.pdbx_description
1 polymer ?
#
loop_
_entity_poly.entity_id
_entity_poly.type
_entity_poly.pdbx_seq_one_letter_code
_entity_poly.pdbx_strand_id
1 'polypeptide(L)'
;MPGRPILVKHGFYFRILWSLLTRTDVSPHECLVCGDIYELDLALPEAMGAAVHLMTRPSTPDYERDAAGGLGTRGGLGDDLRGILERV
;
A
#
# COMPACT_ATOMS: atom_id res chain seq x y z
N MET A 1 -4.02 -22.18 -7.13
CA MET A 1 -2.77 -22.28 -6.34
C MET A 1 -2.94 -21.36 -5.14
N PRO A 2 -2.76 -21.80 -3.88
CA PRO A 2 -2.74 -20.85 -2.78
C PRO A 2 -1.55 -19.90 -3.00
N GLY A 3 -1.83 -18.60 -3.13
CA GLY A 3 -0.83 -17.57 -3.41
C GLY A 3 0.22 -17.46 -2.30
N ARG A 4 1.42 -16.97 -2.64
CA ARG A 4 2.49 -16.69 -1.67
C ARG A 4 1.98 -15.64 -0.64
N PRO A 5 2.18 -15.85 0.67
CA PRO A 5 1.76 -14.89 1.69
C PRO A 5 2.62 -13.62 1.67
N ILE A 6 2.01 -12.48 1.97
CA ILE A 6 2.69 -11.19 2.15
C ILE A 6 3.34 -11.13 3.55
N LEU A 7 4.62 -10.78 3.61
CA LEU A 7 5.40 -10.68 4.84
C LEU A 7 5.46 -9.24 5.38
N VAL A 8 4.62 -8.94 6.36
CA VAL A 8 4.60 -7.64 7.06
C VAL A 8 5.67 -7.62 8.16
N LYS A 9 6.96 -7.49 7.81
CA LYS A 9 8.05 -7.38 8.81
C LYS A 9 9.03 -6.26 8.52
N HIS A 10 8.66 -5.03 8.87
CA HIS A 10 9.54 -3.87 8.75
C HIS A 10 9.47 -2.94 9.97
N GLY A 11 10.05 -3.36 11.10
CA GLY A 11 10.02 -2.59 12.35
C GLY A 11 10.65 -1.19 12.24
N PHE A 12 11.69 -1.03 11.41
CA PHE A 12 12.26 0.29 11.11
C PHE A 12 11.27 1.16 10.32
N TYR A 13 10.65 0.61 9.28
CA TYR A 13 9.69 1.33 8.44
C TYR A 13 8.47 1.78 9.28
N PHE A 14 7.94 0.90 10.13
CA PHE A 14 6.88 1.23 11.08
C PHE A 14 7.24 2.44 11.94
N ARG A 15 8.45 2.46 12.52
CA ARG A 15 8.90 3.58 13.36
C ARG A 15 8.95 4.90 12.59
N ILE A 16 9.38 4.87 11.33
CA ILE A 16 9.41 6.07 10.48
C ILE A 16 7.99 6.56 10.19
N LEU A 17 7.11 5.68 9.71
CA LEU A 17 5.71 6.03 9.44
C LEU A 17 4.99 6.56 10.68
N TRP A 18 5.12 5.85 11.80
CA TRP A 18 4.50 6.26 13.06
C TRP A 18 4.99 7.63 13.53
N SER A 19 6.30 7.89 13.42
CA SER A 19 6.86 9.20 13.76
C SER A 19 6.34 10.32 12.85
N LEU A 20 6.16 10.06 11.56
CA LEU A 20 5.60 11.04 10.62
C LEU A 20 4.15 11.36 10.98
N LEU A 21 3.31 10.33 11.10
CA LEU A 21 1.90 10.48 11.44
C LEU A 21 1.68 11.23 12.76
N THR A 22 2.49 10.90 13.79
CA THR A 22 2.44 11.58 15.09
C THR A 22 2.84 13.06 14.97
N ARG A 23 3.83 13.39 14.13
CA ARG A 23 4.30 14.78 13.95
C ARG A 23 3.33 15.63 13.13
N THR A 24 2.52 15.01 12.28
CA THR A 24 1.56 15.70 11.43
C THR A 24 0.13 15.68 11.99
N ASP A 25 -0.10 14.94 13.08
CA ASP A 25 -1.44 14.68 13.65
C ASP A 25 -2.42 14.13 12.61
N VAL A 26 -1.93 13.21 11.77
CA VAL A 26 -2.71 12.57 10.70
C VAL A 26 -2.92 11.10 11.05
N SER A 27 -4.15 10.60 10.90
CA SER A 27 -4.46 9.18 11.03
C SER A 27 -4.04 8.42 9.78
N PRO A 28 -3.55 7.16 9.89
CA PRO A 28 -3.36 6.30 8.73
C PRO A 28 -4.58 6.22 7.81
N HIS A 29 -5.80 6.26 8.37
CA HIS A 29 -7.05 6.20 7.60
C HIS A 29 -7.29 7.42 6.69
N GLU A 30 -6.58 8.51 6.93
CA GLU A 30 -6.62 9.74 6.11
C GLU A 30 -5.51 9.76 5.05
N CYS A 31 -4.70 8.69 4.99
CA CYS A 31 -3.57 8.60 4.08
C CYS A 31 -3.87 7.69 2.89
N LEU A 32 -3.33 8.08 1.74
CA LEU A 32 -3.13 7.22 0.57
C LEU A 32 -1.63 7.02 0.36
N VAL A 33 -1.18 5.77 0.35
CA VAL A 33 0.22 5.41 0.07
C VAL A 33 0.33 4.79 -1.31
N CYS A 34 1.23 5.30 -2.13
CA CYS A 34 1.52 4.77 -3.47
C CYS A 34 2.93 4.19 -3.50
N GLY A 35 3.10 3.04 -4.14
CA GLY A 35 4.36 2.30 -4.25
C GLY A 35 4.31 1.28 -5.37
N ASP A 36 5.45 0.71 -5.74
CA ASP A 36 5.58 -0.26 -6.84
C ASP A 36 5.82 -1.71 -6.38
N ILE A 37 6.02 -1.91 -5.07
CA ILE A 37 6.13 -3.24 -4.46
C ILE A 37 5.16 -3.34 -3.28
N TYR A 38 4.12 -4.16 -3.40
CA TYR A 38 3.10 -4.26 -2.36
C TYR A 38 3.68 -4.73 -1.03
N GLU A 39 4.51 -5.77 -1.04
CA GLU A 39 5.07 -6.39 0.18
C GLU A 39 5.97 -5.43 0.96
N LEU A 40 6.70 -4.54 0.28
CA LEU A 40 7.66 -3.63 0.90
C LEU A 40 7.03 -2.27 1.24
N ASP A 41 6.30 -1.69 0.31
CA ASP A 41 5.82 -0.31 0.42
C ASP A 41 4.42 -0.23 1.03
N LEU A 42 3.52 -1.17 0.70
CA LEU A 42 2.09 -0.99 0.89
C LEU A 42 1.50 -1.84 2.01
N ALA A 43 2.03 -3.04 2.22
CA ALA A 43 1.47 -4.00 3.17
C ALA A 43 1.45 -3.47 4.61
N LEU A 44 2.47 -2.73 5.04
CA LEU A 44 2.51 -2.14 6.37
C LEU A 44 1.57 -0.92 6.50
N PRO A 45 1.60 0.09 5.60
CA PRO A 45 0.61 1.16 5.64
C PRO A 45 -0.84 0.68 5.57
N GLU A 46 -1.12 -0.33 4.73
CA GLU A 46 -2.43 -0.96 4.65
C GLU A 46 -2.84 -1.56 6.00
N ALA A 47 -1.96 -2.36 6.62
CA ALA A 47 -2.20 -2.93 7.95
C ALA A 47 -2.38 -1.85 9.04
N MET A 48 -1.81 -0.66 8.85
CA MET A 48 -2.00 0.49 9.74
C MET A 48 -3.32 1.24 9.50
N GLY A 49 -4.03 0.99 8.39
CA GLY A 49 -5.33 1.60 8.08
C GLY A 49 -5.37 2.47 6.82
N ALA A 50 -4.24 2.68 6.14
CA ALA A 50 -4.17 3.54 4.95
C ALA A 50 -4.88 2.94 3.74
N ALA A 51 -5.32 3.79 2.82
CA ALA A 51 -5.58 3.38 1.45
C ALA A 51 -4.24 3.19 0.72
N VAL A 52 -4.19 2.25 -0.21
CA VAL A 52 -2.97 1.95 -0.98
C VAL A 52 -3.24 1.94 -2.48
N HIS A 53 -2.23 2.35 -3.25
CA HIS A 53 -2.24 2.30 -4.70
C HIS A 53 -0.97 1.63 -5.21
N LEU A 54 -1.11 0.47 -5.85
CA LEU A 54 0.01 -0.28 -6.42
C LEU A 54 0.26 0.16 -7.85
N MET A 55 1.46 0.70 -8.08
CA MET A 55 1.98 0.98 -9.40
C MET A 55 2.40 -0.32 -10.07
N THR A 56 1.63 -0.74 -11.07
CA THR A 56 1.87 -2.00 -11.77
C THR A 56 2.89 -1.84 -12.89
N ARG A 57 3.67 -2.90 -13.09
CA ARG A 57 4.58 -3.11 -14.21
C ARG A 57 4.35 -4.50 -14.78
N PRO A 58 4.83 -4.80 -16.01
CA PRO A 58 4.76 -6.15 -16.56
C PRO A 58 5.38 -7.22 -15.65
N SER A 59 6.38 -6.85 -14.85
CA SER A 59 7.06 -7.73 -13.90
C SER A 59 6.46 -7.76 -12.50
N THR A 60 5.46 -6.94 -12.18
CA THR A 60 4.82 -6.97 -10.86
C THR A 60 4.22 -8.36 -10.65
N PRO A 61 4.41 -9.02 -9.49
CA PRO A 61 3.86 -10.35 -9.27
C PRO A 61 2.33 -10.36 -9.15
N ASP A 62 1.68 -11.44 -9.59
CA ASP A 62 0.21 -11.54 -9.53
C ASP A 62 -0.32 -11.52 -8.09
N TYR A 63 0.41 -12.12 -7.14
CA TYR A 63 -0.01 -12.09 -5.73
C TYR A 63 -0.01 -10.66 -5.14
N GLU A 64 0.80 -9.74 -5.66
CA GLU A 64 0.79 -8.33 -5.24
C GLU A 64 -0.39 -7.58 -5.85
N ARG A 65 -0.72 -7.89 -7.11
CA ARG A 65 -1.94 -7.39 -7.75
C ARG A 65 -3.18 -7.86 -7.03
N ASP A 66 -3.25 -9.14 -6.69
CA ASP A 66 -4.35 -9.74 -5.95
C ASP A 66 -4.47 -9.12 -4.54
N ALA A 67 -3.35 -8.88 -3.87
CA ALA A 67 -3.34 -8.25 -2.55
C ALA A 67 -3.88 -6.82 -2.60
N ALA A 68 -3.44 -5.99 -3.54
CA ALA A 68 -3.95 -4.63 -3.72
C ALA A 68 -5.43 -4.62 -4.15
N GLY A 69 -5.79 -5.47 -5.12
CA GLY A 69 -7.16 -5.54 -5.66
C GLY A 69 -8.19 -6.09 -4.67
N GLY A 70 -7.75 -6.92 -3.72
CA GLY A 70 -8.60 -7.53 -2.69
C GLY A 70 -9.10 -6.56 -1.61
N LEU A 71 -8.58 -5.33 -1.54
CA LEU A 71 -8.90 -4.36 -0.48
C LEU A 71 -10.16 -3.52 -0.72
N GLY A 72 -10.88 -3.76 -1.83
CA GLY A 72 -12.06 -2.97 -2.20
C GLY A 72 -11.71 -1.50 -2.40
N THR A 73 -12.48 -0.59 -1.79
CA THR A 73 -12.28 0.86 -1.94
C THR A 73 -10.93 1.36 -1.42
N ARG A 74 -10.30 0.64 -0.47
CA ARG A 74 -8.98 0.99 0.07
C ARG A 74 -7.83 0.59 -0.85
N GLY A 75 -8.05 -0.27 -1.83
CA GLY A 75 -7.04 -0.69 -2.80
C GLY A 75 -7.22 -0.02 -4.16
N GLY A 76 -6.11 0.25 -4.83
CA GLY A 76 -6.07 0.70 -6.21
C GLY A 76 -4.86 0.13 -6.94
N LEU A 77 -4.96 0.01 -8.26
CA LEU A 77 -3.87 -0.36 -9.14
C LEU A 77 -3.82 0.61 -10.32
N GLY A 78 -2.65 0.82 -10.88
CA GLY A 78 -2.48 1.63 -12.07
C GLY A 78 -1.07 1.48 -12.65
N ASP A 79 -0.96 1.56 -13.98
CA ASP A 79 0.35 1.55 -14.65
C ASP A 79 1.03 2.94 -14.64
N ASP A 80 0.29 3.97 -14.19
CA ASP A 80 0.79 5.33 -14.02
C ASP A 80 0.09 6.07 -12.85
N LEU A 81 0.67 7.20 -12.43
CA LEU A 81 0.22 7.94 -11.25
C LEU A 81 -1.12 8.67 -11.44
N ARG A 82 -1.67 8.77 -12.66
CA ARG A 82 -2.93 9.49 -12.89
C ARG A 82 -4.10 8.80 -12.20
N GLY A 83 -4.02 7.48 -12.02
CA GLY A 83 -5.03 6.71 -11.27
C GLY A 83 -5.17 7.12 -9.80
N ILE A 84 -4.21 7.85 -9.24
CA ILE A 84 -4.33 8.42 -7.88
C ILE A 84 -5.34 9.55 -7.83
N LEU A 85 -5.49 10.33 -8.91
CA LEU A 85 -6.38 11.49 -8.95
C LEU A 85 -7.86 11.11 -8.78
N GLU A 86 -8.21 9.86 -9.10
CA GLU A 86 -9.56 9.33 -8.92
C GLU A 86 -9.83 8.88 -7.47
N ARG A 87 -8.83 8.99 -6.58
CA ARG A 87 -8.85 8.47 -5.21
C ARG A 87 -8.68 9.54 -4.13
N VAL A 88 -8.49 10.80 -4.50
CA VAL A 88 -8.26 11.95 -3.60
C VAL A 88 -9.31 13.03 -3.76
#